data_AF-A0A8X6QX28-F1
#
_entry.id   AF-A0A8X6QX28-F1
#
_cell.length_a   1.000
_cell.length_b   1.000
_cell.length_c   1.000
_cell.angle_alpha   90.00
_cell.angle_beta   90.00
_cell.angle_gamma   90.00
#
_symmetry.space_group_name_H-M   'P 1'
#
loop_
_entity.id
_entity.type
_entity.pdbx_description
1 polymer ?
#
loop_
_entity_poly.entity_id
_entity_poly.type
_entity_poly.pdbx_seq_one_letter_code
_entity_poly.pdbx_strand_id
1 'polypeptide(L)'
;MTTEIEIAKQKRKAARATYSKTVNKLQEILAAESPDVDDLEIHLDQLTEKFKDLKTSDEIFLNLLQKKTGITQAEYEKEYEIAQDYYEKLSTFKIKVKKAIASAEKENGSSASPNPTWRPADGAHVATKAKQNLPEIRLPHSSSKSNSWSRWANQTCSHKNRYRLELENPVVKIGDEPIPLTTSSGRVVKTPAK
;
A
#
# COMPACT_ATOMS: atom_id res chain seq x y z
N MET A 1 -10.95 -7.60 -32.60
CA MET A 1 -11.79 -6.94 -31.58
C MET A 1 -12.71 -7.90 -30.81
N THR A 2 -13.69 -8.59 -31.43
CA THR A 2 -14.58 -9.50 -30.66
C THR A 2 -13.84 -10.67 -30.01
N THR A 3 -12.87 -11.26 -30.71
CA THR A 3 -12.01 -12.34 -30.20
C THR A 3 -11.12 -11.89 -29.04
N GLU A 4 -10.53 -10.70 -29.12
CA GLU A 4 -9.65 -10.13 -28.09
C GLU A 4 -10.41 -9.83 -26.80
N ILE A 5 -11.64 -9.31 -26.91
CA ILE A 5 -12.50 -9.03 -25.75
C ILE A 5 -12.88 -10.34 -25.04
N GLU A 6 -13.24 -11.39 -25.76
CA GLU A 6 -13.55 -12.68 -25.15
C GLU A 6 -12.33 -13.33 -24.48
N ILE A 7 -11.14 -13.22 -25.09
CA ILE A 7 -9.88 -13.66 -24.47
C ILE A 7 -9.61 -12.87 -23.18
N ALA A 8 -9.73 -11.54 -23.21
CA ALA A 8 -9.53 -10.69 -22.04
C ALA A 8 -10.54 -11.01 -20.93
N LYS A 9 -11.81 -11.22 -21.29
CA LYS A 9 -12.88 -11.61 -20.38
C LYS A 9 -12.57 -12.95 -19.69
N GLN A 10 -12.04 -13.92 -20.42
CA GLN A 10 -11.67 -15.22 -19.87
C GLN A 10 -10.47 -15.12 -18.92
N LYS A 11 -9.42 -14.38 -19.28
CA LYS A 11 -8.27 -14.12 -18.39
C LYS A 11 -8.70 -13.43 -17.10
N ARG A 12 -9.55 -12.41 -17.21
CA ARG A 12 -10.15 -11.68 -16.09
C ARG A 12 -10.97 -12.60 -15.18
N LYS A 13 -11.78 -13.49 -15.77
CA LYS A 13 -12.54 -14.51 -15.01
C LYS A 13 -11.62 -15.44 -14.22
N ALA A 14 -10.52 -15.89 -14.81
CA ALA A 14 -9.54 -16.72 -14.12
C ALA A 14 -8.85 -15.97 -12.97
N ALA A 15 -8.46 -14.71 -13.18
CA ALA A 15 -7.86 -13.87 -12.14
C ALA A 15 -8.83 -13.59 -10.97
N ARG A 16 -10.12 -13.35 -11.26
CA ARG A 16 -11.15 -13.21 -10.22
C ARG A 16 -11.30 -14.50 -9.42
N ALA A 17 -11.27 -15.66 -10.08
CA ALA A 17 -11.38 -16.94 -9.39
C ALA A 17 -10.21 -17.20 -8.45
N THR A 18 -8.97 -16.87 -8.85
CA THR A 18 -7.80 -17.02 -7.97
C THR A 18 -7.83 -16.01 -6.82
N TYR A 19 -8.17 -14.74 -7.08
CA TYR A 19 -8.38 -13.73 -6.04
C TYR A 19 -9.42 -14.18 -5.00
N SER A 20 -10.60 -14.62 -5.44
CA SER A 20 -11.66 -15.06 -4.53
C SER A 20 -11.28 -16.28 -3.69
N LYS A 21 -10.50 -17.22 -4.25
CA LYS A 21 -9.96 -18.35 -3.48
C LYS A 21 -9.04 -17.87 -2.35
N THR A 22 -8.14 -16.94 -2.64
CA THR A 22 -7.24 -16.36 -1.62
C THR A 22 -8.02 -15.55 -0.58
N VAL A 23 -9.05 -14.80 -0.98
CA VAL A 23 -9.97 -14.12 -0.06
C VAL A 23 -10.62 -15.09 0.90
N ASN A 24 -11.22 -16.18 0.39
CA ASN A 24 -11.88 -17.17 1.23
C ASN A 24 -10.90 -17.79 2.22
N LYS A 25 -9.67 -18.10 1.78
CA LYS A 25 -8.65 -18.64 2.68
C LYS A 25 -8.26 -17.66 3.77
N LEU A 26 -8.09 -16.38 3.44
CA LEU A 26 -7.79 -15.34 4.42
C LEU A 26 -8.96 -15.12 5.40
N GLN A 27 -10.20 -15.26 4.93
CA GLN A 27 -11.39 -15.21 5.79
C GLN A 27 -11.44 -16.38 6.76
N GLU A 28 -11.10 -17.60 6.33
CA GLU A 28 -11.00 -18.77 7.20
C GLU A 28 -9.99 -18.54 8.33
N ILE A 29 -8.80 -18.02 8.00
CA ILE A 29 -7.75 -17.74 9.00
C ILE A 29 -8.22 -16.65 9.98
N LEU A 30 -8.84 -15.56 9.48
CA LEU A 30 -9.37 -14.49 10.31
C LEU A 30 -10.54 -14.91 11.21
N ALA A 31 -11.23 -16.00 10.86
CA ALA A 31 -12.35 -16.54 11.65
C ALA A 31 -11.92 -17.54 12.72
N ALA A 32 -10.65 -17.95 12.74
CA ALA A 32 -10.11 -18.83 13.77
C ALA A 32 -10.11 -18.14 15.14
N GLU A 33 -10.24 -18.93 16.22
CA GLU A 33 -10.20 -18.42 17.61
C GLU A 33 -8.86 -17.78 17.94
N SER A 34 -7.77 -18.38 17.46
CA SER A 34 -6.40 -17.86 17.56
C SER A 34 -5.75 -17.86 16.17
N PRO A 35 -5.92 -16.81 15.35
CA PRO A 35 -5.33 -16.72 14.03
C PRO A 35 -3.80 -16.71 14.12
N ASP A 36 -3.15 -17.56 13.31
CA ASP A 36 -1.70 -17.51 13.17
C ASP A 36 -1.29 -16.25 12.39
N VAL A 37 -0.38 -15.48 12.98
CA VAL A 37 0.10 -14.19 12.46
C VAL A 37 0.87 -14.39 11.16
N ASP A 38 1.72 -15.41 11.09
CA ASP A 38 2.54 -15.67 9.90
C ASP A 38 1.64 -16.05 8.72
N ASP A 39 0.65 -16.91 8.95
CA ASP A 39 -0.36 -17.29 7.96
C ASP A 39 -1.16 -16.09 7.46
N LEU A 40 -1.54 -15.16 8.36
CA LEU A 40 -2.23 -13.93 7.98
C LEU A 40 -1.39 -13.04 7.07
N GLU A 41 -0.10 -12.86 7.37
CA GLU A 41 0.82 -12.07 6.56
C GLU A 41 1.03 -12.69 5.18
N ILE A 42 1.36 -13.99 5.13
CA ILE A 42 1.57 -14.74 3.89
C ILE A 42 0.36 -14.63 2.98
N HIS A 43 -0.84 -14.87 3.49
CA HIS A 43 -2.05 -14.85 2.67
C HIS A 43 -2.48 -13.42 2.28
N LEU A 44 -2.14 -12.40 3.07
CA LEU A 44 -2.35 -11.01 2.69
C LEU A 44 -1.42 -10.58 1.53
N ASP A 45 -0.17 -11.02 1.55
CA ASP A 45 0.78 -10.79 0.47
C ASP A 45 0.36 -11.50 -0.81
N GLN A 46 -0.05 -12.77 -0.70
CA GLN A 46 -0.63 -13.51 -1.83
C GLN A 46 -1.87 -12.79 -2.39
N LEU A 47 -2.77 -12.31 -1.54
CA LEU A 47 -3.97 -11.57 -1.97
C LEU A 47 -3.58 -10.28 -2.70
N THR A 48 -2.56 -9.58 -2.22
CA THR A 48 -2.04 -8.37 -2.84
C THR A 48 -1.44 -8.66 -4.22
N GLU A 49 -0.67 -9.75 -4.37
CA GLU A 49 -0.15 -10.19 -5.67
C GLU A 49 -1.29 -10.59 -6.63
N LYS A 50 -2.25 -11.41 -6.20
CA LYS A 50 -3.41 -11.77 -7.04
C LYS A 50 -4.25 -10.58 -7.44
N PHE A 51 -4.32 -9.54 -6.59
CA PHE A 51 -4.98 -8.29 -6.96
C PHE A 51 -4.23 -7.51 -8.05
N LYS A 52 -2.89 -7.52 -8.07
CA LYS A 52 -2.12 -6.88 -9.16
C LYS A 52 -2.44 -7.53 -10.51
N ASP A 53 -2.49 -8.86 -10.56
CA ASP A 53 -2.86 -9.63 -11.75
C ASP A 53 -4.30 -9.31 -12.21
N LEU A 54 -5.23 -9.27 -11.25
CA LEU A 54 -6.63 -8.94 -11.50
C LEU A 54 -6.79 -7.51 -12.03
N LYS A 55 -6.17 -6.53 -11.37
CA LYS A 55 -6.18 -5.13 -11.78
C LYS A 55 -5.67 -4.95 -13.20
N THR A 56 -4.55 -5.59 -13.53
CA THR A 56 -3.99 -5.58 -14.90
C THR A 56 -4.99 -6.16 -15.91
N SER A 57 -5.65 -7.27 -15.55
CA SER A 57 -6.65 -7.92 -16.40
C SER A 57 -7.92 -7.06 -16.58
N ASP A 58 -8.39 -6.40 -15.53
CA ASP A 58 -9.53 -5.47 -15.56
C ASP A 58 -9.19 -4.24 -16.42
N GLU A 59 -8.00 -3.64 -16.28
CA GLU A 59 -7.55 -2.50 -17.09
C GLU A 59 -7.48 -2.84 -18.58
N ILE A 60 -6.93 -4.00 -18.94
CA ILE A 60 -6.91 -4.46 -20.33
C ILE A 60 -8.34 -4.62 -20.87
N PHE A 61 -9.22 -5.26 -20.10
CA PHE A 61 -10.60 -5.48 -20.51
C PHE A 61 -11.37 -4.16 -20.69
N LEU A 62 -11.27 -3.23 -19.74
CA LEU A 62 -11.92 -1.93 -19.79
C LEU A 62 -11.43 -1.09 -20.99
N ASN A 63 -10.12 -1.12 -21.27
CA ASN A 63 -9.56 -0.45 -22.45
C ASN A 63 -10.10 -1.03 -23.76
N LEU A 64 -10.27 -2.35 -23.84
CA LEU A 64 -10.87 -3.00 -25.02
C LEU A 64 -12.36 -2.68 -25.14
N LEU A 65 -13.10 -2.60 -24.02
CA LEU A 65 -14.50 -2.20 -24.02
C LEU A 65 -14.67 -0.78 -24.55
N GLN A 66 -13.86 0.19 -24.11
CA GLN A 66 -13.92 1.57 -24.62
C GLN A 66 -13.70 1.67 -26.13
N LYS A 67 -12.85 0.80 -26.69
CA LYS A 67 -12.56 0.76 -28.14
C LYS A 67 -13.65 0.04 -28.94
N LYS A 68 -14.54 -0.71 -28.28
CA LYS A 68 -15.58 -1.49 -28.94
C LYS A 68 -16.70 -0.56 -29.42
N THR A 69 -17.01 -0.63 -30.71
CA THR A 69 -18.18 0.08 -31.26
C THR A 69 -19.48 -0.49 -30.69
N GLY A 70 -20.43 0.39 -30.35
CA GLY A 70 -21.75 0.01 -29.89
C GLY A 70 -21.84 -0.43 -28.42
N ILE A 71 -20.79 -0.22 -27.61
CA ILE A 71 -20.94 -0.34 -26.15
C ILE A 71 -21.66 0.89 -25.61
N THR A 72 -22.61 0.68 -24.71
CA THR A 72 -23.25 1.78 -24.00
C THR A 72 -22.40 2.24 -22.83
N GLN A 73 -22.52 3.52 -22.47
CA GLN A 73 -21.83 4.07 -21.31
C GLN A 73 -22.20 3.33 -20.01
N ALA A 74 -23.49 2.98 -19.85
CA ALA A 74 -23.97 2.22 -18.69
C ALA A 74 -23.34 0.82 -18.58
N GLU A 75 -23.11 0.13 -19.70
CA GLU A 75 -22.42 -1.18 -19.70
C GLU A 75 -20.96 -1.04 -19.27
N TYR A 76 -20.28 0.03 -19.70
CA TYR A 76 -18.91 0.31 -19.29
C TYR A 76 -18.83 0.64 -17.79
N GLU A 77 -19.69 1.53 -17.30
CA GLU A 77 -19.74 1.95 -15.90
C GLU A 77 -19.99 0.77 -14.97
N LYS A 78 -20.93 -0.12 -15.31
CA LYS A 78 -21.16 -1.35 -14.56
C LYS A 78 -19.90 -2.21 -14.43
N GLU A 79 -19.15 -2.38 -15.51
CA GLU A 79 -17.92 -3.17 -15.49
C GLU A 79 -16.79 -2.48 -14.71
N TYR A 80 -16.76 -1.15 -14.74
CA TYR A 80 -15.84 -0.33 -13.96
C TYR A 80 -16.13 -0.42 -12.45
N GLU A 81 -17.40 -0.30 -12.05
CA GLU A 81 -17.84 -0.45 -10.66
C GLU A 81 -17.49 -1.83 -10.10
N ILE A 82 -17.71 -2.89 -10.90
CA ILE A 82 -17.29 -4.25 -10.52
C ILE A 82 -15.79 -4.30 -10.24
N ALA A 83 -14.95 -3.65 -11.06
CA ALA A 83 -13.50 -3.63 -10.84
C ALA A 83 -13.13 -2.85 -9.56
N GLN A 84 -13.82 -1.74 -9.26
CA GLN A 84 -13.61 -0.96 -8.03
C GLN A 84 -13.97 -1.75 -6.77
N ASP A 85 -15.05 -2.54 -6.78
CA ASP A 85 -15.44 -3.38 -5.64
C ASP A 85 -14.32 -4.34 -5.20
N TYR A 86 -13.53 -4.89 -6.13
CA TYR A 86 -12.36 -5.71 -5.79
C TYR A 86 -11.24 -4.92 -5.10
N TYR A 87 -11.05 -3.64 -5.45
CA TYR A 87 -10.09 -2.76 -4.79
C TYR A 87 -10.53 -2.46 -3.35
N GLU A 88 -11.80 -2.12 -3.16
CA GLU A 88 -12.38 -1.85 -1.84
C GLU A 88 -12.32 -3.09 -0.93
N LYS A 89 -12.57 -4.28 -1.48
CA LYS A 89 -12.39 -5.55 -0.78
C LYS A 89 -10.94 -5.76 -0.32
N LEU A 90 -9.96 -5.54 -1.19
CA LEU A 90 -8.54 -5.65 -0.80
C LEU A 90 -8.21 -4.69 0.35
N SER A 91 -8.65 -3.43 0.24
CA SER A 91 -8.42 -2.42 1.28
C SER A 91 -9.01 -2.85 2.63
N THR A 92 -10.24 -3.37 2.59
CA THR A 92 -10.94 -3.91 3.77
C THR A 92 -10.15 -5.05 4.42
N PHE A 93 -9.65 -6.00 3.62
CA PHE A 93 -8.84 -7.11 4.13
C PHE A 93 -7.51 -6.64 4.72
N LYS A 94 -6.81 -5.71 4.07
CA LYS A 94 -5.58 -5.11 4.61
C LYS A 94 -5.81 -4.51 5.99
N ILE A 95 -6.92 -3.81 6.20
CA ILE A 95 -7.26 -3.21 7.49
C ILE A 95 -7.59 -4.31 8.52
N LYS A 96 -8.39 -5.31 8.15
CA LYS A 96 -8.78 -6.41 9.05
C LYS A 96 -7.57 -7.21 9.53
N VAL A 97 -6.69 -7.60 8.61
CA VAL A 97 -5.47 -8.35 8.94
C VAL A 97 -4.55 -7.56 9.86
N LYS A 98 -4.27 -6.28 9.53
CA LYS A 98 -3.44 -5.42 10.40
C LYS A 98 -4.01 -5.29 11.82
N LYS A 99 -5.33 -5.23 11.97
CA LYS A 99 -5.98 -5.21 13.29
C LYS A 99 -5.84 -6.53 14.03
N ALA A 100 -5.94 -7.66 13.33
CA ALA A 100 -5.77 -8.98 13.93
C ALA A 100 -4.32 -9.16 14.45
N ILE A 101 -3.32 -8.83 13.63
CA ILE A 101 -1.90 -8.90 14.00
C ILE A 101 -1.62 -8.00 15.23
N ALA A 102 -2.05 -6.74 15.19
CA ALA A 102 -1.87 -5.82 16.31
C ALA A 102 -2.61 -6.23 17.59
N SER A 103 -3.61 -7.11 17.50
CA SER A 103 -4.31 -7.66 18.67
C SER A 103 -3.55 -8.84 19.25
N ALA A 104 -3.05 -9.75 18.40
CA ALA A 104 -2.20 -10.87 18.81
C ALA A 104 -0.91 -10.42 19.51
N GLU A 105 -0.30 -9.33 19.03
CA GLU A 105 0.90 -8.73 19.67
C GLU A 105 0.62 -8.22 21.09
N LYS A 106 -0.59 -7.69 21.35
CA LYS A 106 -0.97 -7.18 22.68
C LYS A 106 -1.17 -8.30 23.69
N GLU A 107 -1.72 -9.43 23.26
CA GLU A 107 -1.90 -10.60 24.13
C GLU A 107 -0.55 -11.21 24.53
N ASN A 108 0.40 -11.30 23.59
CA ASN A 108 1.74 -11.80 23.86
C ASN A 108 2.59 -10.84 24.72
N GLY A 109 2.32 -9.52 24.69
CA GLY A 109 3.02 -8.53 25.51
C GLY A 109 2.60 -8.49 26.99
N SER A 110 1.55 -9.21 27.40
CA SER A 110 0.93 -9.06 28.73
C SER A 110 1.28 -10.17 29.75
N SER A 111 2.17 -11.13 29.44
CA SER A 111 2.48 -12.27 30.34
C SER A 111 3.76 -12.14 31.18
N ALA A 112 4.47 -11.00 31.16
CA ALA A 112 5.65 -10.81 32.00
C ALA A 112 5.30 -10.14 33.35
N SER A 113 4.80 -10.91 34.32
CA SER A 113 4.79 -10.53 35.74
C SER A 113 5.61 -11.53 36.56
N PRO A 114 6.87 -11.21 36.92
CA PRO A 114 7.61 -12.00 37.90
C PRO A 114 7.26 -11.50 39.30
N ASN A 115 6.53 -12.33 40.05
CA ASN A 115 6.31 -12.15 41.48
C ASN A 115 7.68 -12.20 42.22
N PRO A 116 8.10 -11.16 42.97
CA PRO A 116 9.34 -11.20 43.71
C PRO A 116 9.07 -11.78 45.11
N THR A 117 9.33 -13.08 45.29
CA THR A 117 9.45 -13.69 46.61
C THR A 117 10.74 -13.17 47.27
N TRP A 118 10.60 -12.23 48.20
CA TRP A 118 11.71 -11.65 48.95
C TRP A 118 12.39 -12.70 49.85
N ARG A 119 13.69 -12.94 49.63
CA ARG A 119 14.65 -13.46 50.61
C ARG A 119 15.91 -12.57 50.57
N PRO A 120 16.40 -12.05 51.70
CA PRO A 120 17.62 -11.25 51.73
C PRO A 120 18.82 -12.10 52.16
N ALA A 121 19.91 -12.08 51.39
CA ALA A 121 21.27 -12.28 51.86
C ALA A 121 22.26 -11.81 50.80
N ASP A 122 22.80 -10.62 51.03
CA ASP A 122 24.22 -10.26 50.90
C ASP A 122 24.95 -10.66 49.61
N GLY A 123 25.04 -9.70 48.70
CA GLY A 123 25.91 -9.78 47.53
C GLY A 123 25.80 -8.53 46.69
N ALA A 124 26.79 -7.65 46.82
CA ALA A 124 26.89 -6.40 46.10
C ALA A 124 26.85 -6.58 44.57
N HIS A 125 25.69 -6.32 43.97
CA HIS A 125 25.60 -5.90 42.58
C HIS A 125 24.79 -4.61 42.56
N VAL A 126 25.49 -3.48 42.42
CA VAL A 126 24.88 -2.20 42.11
C VAL A 126 24.29 -2.34 40.71
N ALA A 127 23.00 -2.70 40.63
CA ALA A 127 22.24 -2.62 39.41
C ALA A 127 22.12 -1.13 39.05
N THR A 128 23.03 -0.65 38.21
CA THR A 128 22.86 0.62 37.50
C THR A 128 21.62 0.45 36.64
N LYS A 129 20.45 0.81 37.19
CA LYS A 129 19.26 1.10 36.38
C LYS A 129 19.68 2.20 35.43
N ALA A 130 20.02 1.84 34.19
CA ALA A 130 20.05 2.77 33.10
C ALA A 130 18.61 3.29 32.96
N LYS A 131 18.29 4.38 33.68
CA LYS A 131 17.18 5.25 33.35
C LYS A 131 17.49 5.73 31.94
N GLN A 132 16.91 5.08 30.95
CA GLN A 132 16.80 5.65 29.63
C GLN A 132 15.92 6.89 29.80
N ASN A 133 16.56 8.02 30.12
CA ASN A 133 15.92 9.32 30.06
C ASN A 133 15.61 9.52 28.58
N LEU A 134 14.32 9.48 28.22
CA LEU A 134 13.90 9.95 26.91
C LEU A 134 14.38 11.40 26.76
N PRO A 135 14.92 11.80 25.59
CA PRO A 135 15.28 13.18 25.37
C PRO A 135 14.04 14.06 25.53
N GLU A 136 14.15 15.11 26.34
CA GLU A 136 13.11 16.11 26.53
C GLU A 136 12.79 16.76 25.17
N ILE A 137 11.64 16.42 24.59
CA ILE A 137 11.17 17.04 23.34
C ILE A 137 10.63 18.41 23.71
N ARG A 138 11.46 19.44 23.54
CA ARG A 138 11.00 20.83 23.64
C ARG A 138 10.19 21.18 22.39
N LEU A 139 8.88 21.24 22.55
CA LEU A 139 8.00 21.79 21.52
C LEU A 139 8.29 23.29 21.37
N PRO A 140 8.53 23.79 20.14
CA PRO A 140 8.69 25.22 19.93
C PRO A 140 7.39 25.93 20.30
N HIS A 141 7.49 26.97 21.15
CA HIS A 141 6.36 27.84 21.46
C HIS A 141 5.83 28.49 20.17
N SER A 142 4.51 28.47 19.99
CA SER A 142 3.85 29.01 18.81
C SER A 142 4.01 30.52 18.75
N SER A 143 5.11 30.99 18.20
CA SER A 143 5.24 32.37 17.75
C SER A 143 5.87 32.38 16.36
N SER A 144 4.98 32.56 15.39
CA SER A 144 5.18 33.14 14.07
C SER A 144 6.57 33.01 13.44
N LYS A 145 6.85 31.85 12.83
CA LYS A 145 7.69 31.70 11.63
C LYS A 145 7.40 30.33 11.01
N SER A 146 6.73 30.34 9.85
CA SER A 146 6.26 29.17 9.08
C SER A 146 7.34 28.10 8.82
N ASN A 147 8.63 28.45 8.92
CA ASN A 147 9.74 27.53 8.67
C ASN A 147 10.25 26.77 9.92
N SER A 148 9.73 27.07 11.12
CA SER A 148 10.11 26.37 12.36
C SER A 148 9.58 24.93 12.40
N TRP A 149 8.34 24.72 11.98
CA TRP A 149 7.67 23.41 12.01
C TRP A 149 8.30 22.42 11.03
N SER A 150 8.61 22.87 9.81
CA SER A 150 9.25 22.04 8.78
C SER A 150 10.67 21.60 9.18
N ARG A 151 11.43 22.46 9.88
CA ARG A 151 12.76 22.09 10.39
C ARG A 151 12.68 21.08 11.54
N TRP A 152 11.73 21.26 12.46
CA TRP A 152 11.49 20.30 13.53
C TRP A 152 11.12 18.91 12.98
N ALA A 153 10.17 18.85 12.04
CA ALA A 153 9.76 17.59 11.40
C ALA A 153 10.94 16.87 10.71
N ASN A 154 11.79 17.60 9.99
CA ASN A 154 12.96 17.00 9.34
C ASN A 154 14.02 16.49 10.34
N GLN A 155 14.20 17.18 11.46
CA GLN A 155 15.16 16.81 12.51
C GLN A 155 14.71 15.55 13.26
N THR A 156 13.41 15.43 13.59
CA THR A 156 12.87 14.27 14.33
C THR A 156 12.58 13.07 13.43
N CYS A 157 12.24 13.28 12.16
CA CYS A 157 11.99 12.18 11.22
C CYS A 157 13.29 11.57 10.67
N SER A 158 14.38 12.34 10.58
CA SER A 158 15.69 11.78 10.18
C SER A 158 16.21 10.70 11.12
N HIS A 159 15.86 10.74 12.41
CA HIS A 159 16.29 9.72 13.38
C HIS A 159 15.56 8.38 13.23
N LYS A 160 14.49 8.30 12.43
CA LYS A 160 13.71 7.07 12.18
C LYS A 160 14.02 6.39 10.85
N ASN A 161 14.93 6.94 10.04
CA ASN A 161 15.27 6.39 8.72
C ASN A 161 16.43 5.37 8.72
N ARG A 162 16.71 4.70 9.86
CA ARG A 162 17.68 3.59 9.86
C ARG A 162 17.10 2.23 9.48
N TYR A 163 15.78 2.15 9.25
CA TYR A 163 15.11 0.97 8.72
C TYR A 163 14.08 1.40 7.67
N ARG A 164 14.54 2.04 6.59
CA ARG A 164 13.73 2.21 5.39
C ARG A 164 14.11 1.10 4.42
N LEU A 165 13.23 0.11 4.38
CA LEU A 165 13.19 -0.97 3.39
C LEU A 165 13.47 -0.43 1.99
N GLU A 166 14.37 -1.11 1.31
CA GLU A 166 14.61 -1.00 -0.13
C GLU A 166 13.30 -1.33 -0.86
N LEU A 167 12.53 -0.28 -1.18
CA LEU A 167 11.58 -0.32 -2.28
C LEU A 167 12.40 0.03 -3.52
N GLU A 168 12.92 -1.00 -4.18
CA GLU A 168 13.41 -0.91 -5.54
C GLU A 168 12.29 -0.31 -6.41
N ASN A 169 12.47 0.96 -6.79
CA ASN A 169 11.80 1.54 -7.94
C ASN A 169 12.55 1.02 -9.18
N PRO A 170 11.96 0.20 -10.06
CA PRO A 170 12.53 0.04 -11.38
C PRO A 170 12.38 1.37 -12.12
N VAL A 171 13.47 2.13 -12.16
CA VAL A 171 13.68 3.20 -13.13
C VAL A 171 13.59 2.56 -14.51
N VAL A 172 12.45 2.73 -15.18
CA VAL A 172 12.36 2.54 -16.62
C VAL A 172 13.29 3.58 -17.24
N LYS A 173 14.44 3.13 -17.73
CA LYS A 173 15.32 3.93 -18.57
C LYS A 173 14.59 4.22 -19.88
N ILE A 174 13.99 5.40 -19.99
CA ILE A 174 13.63 5.97 -21.28
C ILE A 174 14.94 6.52 -21.85
N GLY A 175 15.32 6.02 -23.02
CA GLY A 175 16.59 6.29 -23.67
C GLY A 175 16.84 7.78 -23.90
N ASP A 176 18.12 8.13 -23.85
CA ASP A 176 18.66 9.40 -24.29
C ASP A 176 18.36 9.61 -25.78
N GLU A 177 17.38 10.45 -26.10
CA GLU A 177 17.38 11.23 -27.33
C GLU A 177 17.10 12.70 -27.00
N PRO A 178 18.01 13.63 -27.35
CA PRO A 178 17.78 15.05 -27.15
C PRO A 178 16.74 15.55 -28.15
N ILE A 179 15.59 16.00 -27.66
CA ILE A 179 14.60 16.74 -28.45
C ILE A 179 15.20 18.11 -28.79
N PRO A 180 15.38 18.48 -30.08
CA PRO A 180 15.81 19.83 -30.42
C PRO A 180 14.66 20.82 -30.19
N LEU A 181 14.86 21.75 -29.26
CA LEU A 181 14.04 22.95 -29.12
C LEU A 181 14.22 23.84 -30.36
N THR A 182 13.30 23.74 -31.32
CA THR A 182 13.17 24.77 -32.36
C THR A 182 11.96 25.63 -32.06
N THR A 183 12.23 26.88 -31.71
CA THR A 183 11.23 27.94 -31.59
C THR A 183 10.95 28.48 -33.00
N SER A 184 9.96 27.90 -33.70
CA SER A 184 9.42 28.51 -34.92
C SER A 184 8.19 29.32 -34.58
N SER A 185 8.41 30.59 -34.28
CA SER A 185 7.38 31.63 -34.29
C SER A 185 7.12 32.01 -35.74
N GLY A 186 6.09 31.41 -36.35
CA GLY A 186 5.72 31.60 -37.75
C GLY A 186 4.26 32.00 -37.88
N ARG A 187 4.03 33.31 -37.94
CA ARG A 187 2.76 34.00 -38.17
C ARG A 187 2.06 33.48 -39.46
N VAL A 188 0.90 32.86 -39.31
CA VAL A 188 0.00 32.51 -40.44
C VAL A 188 -0.68 33.79 -40.92
N VAL A 189 -0.24 34.34 -42.05
CA VAL A 189 -0.97 35.40 -42.77
C VAL A 189 -1.83 34.72 -43.83
N LYS A 190 -3.15 34.91 -43.72
CA LYS A 190 -4.14 34.55 -44.74
C LYS A 190 -3.89 35.37 -46.01
N THR A 191 -3.75 34.71 -47.15
CA THR A 191 -3.95 35.34 -48.47
C THR A 191 -5.43 35.28 -48.84
N PRO A 192 -6.02 36.35 -49.41
CA PRO A 192 -7.34 36.28 -50.01
C PRO A 192 -7.24 35.82 -51.47
N ALA A 193 -8.30 35.15 -51.90
CA ALA A 193 -8.50 34.62 -53.24
C ALA A 193 -8.59 35.72 -54.31
N LYS A 194 -8.07 35.41 -55.51
CA LYS A 194 -8.83 35.51 -56.76
C LYS A 194 -8.20 34.63 -57.85
#